data_AF-A0A6L3MJ15-F1
#
_entry.id   AF-A0A6L3MJ15-F1
#
_cell.length_a   1.000
_cell.length_b   1.000
_cell.length_c   1.000
_cell.angle_alpha   90.00
_cell.angle_beta   90.00
_cell.angle_gamma   90.00
#
_symmetry.space_group_name_H-M   'P 1'
#
loop_
_entity.id
_entity.type
_entity.pdbx_description
1 polymer ?
#
loop_
_entity_poly.entity_id
_entity_poly.type
_entity_poly.pdbx_seq_one_letter_code
_entity_poly.pdbx_strand_id
1 'polypeptide(L)'
;PVSSEQALRNGQIDIAVFSGILEKRALKTGGVRSIFKDIDLYGPFTAGSYSMRGDFIQQNPEVARTFVSGVAQAQEWLHRTPKQQIIARMESIIEKRQRNENTVLIPYYTGTGVHEIGGVQKDQDFAPWVKALEQEHKLKPNQIDVSRIYSNEFN
;
A
#
# COMPACT_ATOMS: atom_id res chain seq x y z
N PRO A 1 7.48 12.39 5.24
CA PRO A 1 6.75 12.21 3.95
C PRO A 1 6.11 13.50 3.42
N VAL A 2 5.23 14.16 4.18
CA VAL A 2 4.55 15.39 3.70
C VAL A 2 5.53 16.57 3.55
N SER A 3 6.51 16.69 4.45
CA SER A 3 7.57 17.70 4.38
C SER A 3 8.71 17.34 3.42
N SER A 4 8.76 16.11 2.89
CA SER A 4 9.87 15.64 2.06
C SER A 4 9.93 16.37 0.71
N GLU A 5 8.78 16.74 0.14
CA GLU A 5 8.76 17.59 -1.05
C GLU A 5 9.35 18.98 -0.76
N GLN A 6 8.97 19.59 0.37
CA GLN A 6 9.49 20.90 0.75
C GLN A 6 11.00 20.87 0.99
N ALA A 7 11.50 19.84 1.69
CA ALA A 7 12.92 19.68 1.96
C ALA A 7 13.73 19.52 0.66
N LEU A 8 13.22 18.73 -0.30
CA LEU A 8 13.84 18.57 -1.62
C LEU A 8 13.89 19.91 -2.37
N ARG A 9 12.79 20.66 -2.37
CA ARG A 9 12.70 21.96 -3.07
C ARG A 9 13.55 23.05 -2.43
N ASN A 10 13.74 22.99 -1.11
CA ASN A 10 14.59 23.91 -0.37
C ASN A 10 16.08 23.52 -0.44
N GLY A 11 16.45 22.45 -1.16
CA GLY A 11 17.83 21.98 -1.25
C GLY A 11 18.38 21.41 0.07
N GLN A 12 17.52 21.01 1.00
CA GLN A 12 17.93 20.41 2.27
C GLN A 12 18.29 18.92 2.11
N ILE A 13 17.74 18.29 1.08
CA ILE A 13 18.02 16.91 0.67
C ILE A 13 18.08 16.84 -0.85
N ASP A 14 18.87 15.93 -1.38
CA ASP A 14 18.99 15.72 -2.83
C ASP A 14 17.98 14.70 -3.38
N ILE A 15 17.53 13.78 -2.52
CA ILE A 15 16.64 12.67 -2.87
C ILE A 15 15.54 12.54 -1.80
N ALA A 16 14.31 12.37 -2.26
CA ALA A 16 13.16 12.06 -1.41
C ALA A 16 12.41 10.83 -1.92
N VAL A 17 11.94 9.99 -1.00
CA VAL A 17 11.08 8.85 -1.30
C VAL A 17 9.63 9.29 -1.22
N PHE A 18 8.89 9.12 -2.31
CA PHE A 18 7.46 9.42 -2.40
C PHE A 18 6.66 8.14 -2.65
N SER A 19 5.44 8.09 -2.13
CA SER A 19 4.49 7.00 -2.39
C SER A 19 3.14 7.53 -2.87
N GLY A 20 2.52 6.78 -3.77
CA GLY A 20 1.16 7.00 -4.26
C GLY A 20 0.87 8.44 -4.68
N ILE A 21 -0.12 9.06 -4.02
CA ILE A 21 -0.62 10.40 -4.34
C ILE A 21 0.46 11.47 -4.20
N LEU A 22 1.37 11.36 -3.24
CA LEU A 22 2.41 12.37 -3.00
C LEU A 22 3.40 12.46 -4.17
N GLU A 23 3.76 11.33 -4.77
CA GLU A 23 4.61 11.29 -5.98
C GLU A 23 3.92 12.02 -7.13
N LYS A 24 2.64 11.72 -7.39
CA LYS A 24 1.87 12.32 -8.48
C LYS A 24 1.70 13.82 -8.31
N ARG A 25 1.50 14.28 -7.08
CA ARG A 25 1.48 15.71 -6.77
C ARG A 25 2.83 16.36 -7.04
N ALA A 26 3.92 15.81 -6.51
CA ALA A 26 5.25 16.38 -6.64
C ALA A 26 5.67 16.49 -8.13
N LEU A 27 5.41 15.45 -8.92
CA LEU A 27 5.68 15.44 -10.36
C LEU A 27 4.86 16.50 -11.11
N LYS A 28 3.57 16.66 -10.77
CA LYS A 28 2.71 17.67 -11.42
C LYS A 28 3.13 19.10 -11.09
N THR A 29 3.59 19.35 -9.87
CA THR A 29 4.14 20.65 -9.47
C THR A 29 5.42 21.01 -10.26
N GLY A 30 6.13 20.00 -10.80
CA GLY A 30 7.35 20.19 -11.58
C GLY A 30 8.59 20.41 -10.71
N GLY A 31 9.77 20.57 -11.35
CA GLY A 31 11.06 20.79 -10.66
C GLY A 31 11.64 19.55 -9.96
N VAL A 32 10.99 18.39 -10.09
CA VAL A 32 11.47 17.09 -9.62
C VAL A 32 11.33 16.07 -10.75
N ARG A 33 12.14 15.02 -10.73
CA ARG A 33 12.05 13.87 -11.65
C ARG A 33 12.12 12.56 -10.88
N SER A 34 11.45 11.54 -11.40
CA SER A 34 11.64 10.18 -10.89
C SER A 34 13.06 9.69 -11.24
N ILE A 35 13.70 8.98 -10.32
CA ILE A 35 15.00 8.32 -10.55
C ILE A 35 14.76 6.85 -10.86
N PHE A 36 14.06 6.16 -9.98
CA PHE A 36 13.56 4.79 -10.15
C PHE A 36 12.36 4.58 -9.22
N LYS A 37 11.62 3.49 -9.44
CA LYS A 37 10.58 2.98 -8.56
C LYS A 37 11.04 1.66 -7.94
N ASP A 38 10.49 1.32 -6.80
CA ASP A 38 10.69 0.02 -6.15
C ASP A 38 10.37 -1.16 -7.10
N ILE A 39 9.31 -1.05 -7.90
CA ILE A 39 8.96 -2.06 -8.91
C ILE A 39 10.00 -2.20 -10.03
N ASP A 40 10.83 -1.18 -10.27
CA ASP A 40 11.94 -1.28 -11.24
C ASP A 40 13.08 -2.16 -10.69
N LEU A 41 13.13 -2.33 -9.37
CA LEU A 41 14.15 -3.15 -8.68
C LEU A 41 13.64 -4.55 -8.36
N TYR A 42 12.38 -4.67 -7.93
CA TYR A 42 11.81 -5.90 -7.38
C TYR A 42 10.77 -6.57 -8.29
N GLY A 43 10.39 -5.92 -9.40
CA GLY A 43 9.20 -6.30 -10.17
C GLY A 43 7.91 -5.89 -9.46
N PRO A 44 6.72 -6.19 -10.02
CA PRO A 44 5.45 -5.93 -9.36
C PRO A 44 5.31 -6.76 -8.08
N PHE A 45 4.94 -6.11 -6.97
CA PHE A 45 4.69 -6.74 -5.68
C PHE A 45 3.64 -5.97 -4.88
N THR A 46 3.00 -6.64 -3.93
CA THR A 46 2.11 -5.99 -2.96
C THR A 46 2.89 -5.66 -1.69
N ALA A 47 3.18 -4.38 -1.47
CA ALA A 47 4.00 -3.93 -0.35
C ALA A 47 3.26 -3.90 1.01
N GLY A 48 1.93 -3.74 0.99
CA GLY A 48 1.12 -3.51 2.18
C GLY A 48 0.29 -4.73 2.57
N SER A 49 0.05 -4.91 3.87
CA SER A 49 -0.78 -6.00 4.39
C SER A 49 -1.59 -5.54 5.59
N TYR A 50 -2.72 -6.20 5.83
CA TYR A 50 -3.40 -6.12 7.13
C TYR A 50 -2.86 -7.21 8.04
N SER A 51 -2.49 -6.85 9.27
CA SER A 51 -2.06 -7.81 10.28
C SER A 51 -3.08 -7.89 11.40
N MET A 52 -3.47 -9.10 11.77
CA MET A 52 -4.28 -9.38 12.95
C MET A 52 -3.50 -10.30 13.88
N ARG A 53 -3.75 -10.19 15.19
CA ARG A 53 -3.15 -11.11 16.16
C ARG A 53 -3.71 -12.51 15.95
N GLY A 54 -2.85 -13.52 16.00
CA GLY A 54 -3.25 -14.92 15.79
C GLY A 54 -4.29 -15.41 16.81
N ASP A 55 -4.17 -15.01 18.07
CA ASP A 55 -5.15 -15.36 19.11
C ASP A 55 -6.52 -14.70 18.87
N PHE A 56 -6.53 -13.47 18.36
CA PHE A 56 -7.77 -12.81 17.96
C PHE A 56 -8.50 -13.58 16.84
N ILE A 57 -7.76 -14.02 15.81
CA ILE A 57 -8.32 -14.83 14.71
C ILE A 57 -8.89 -16.14 15.25
N GLN A 58 -8.14 -16.84 16.11
CA GLN A 58 -8.57 -18.11 16.69
C GLN A 58 -9.85 -17.96 17.54
N GLN A 59 -9.95 -16.88 18.31
CA GLN A 59 -11.11 -16.62 19.17
C GLN A 59 -12.31 -16.05 18.38
N ASN A 60 -12.08 -15.38 17.24
CA ASN A 60 -13.10 -14.67 16.48
C ASN A 60 -13.01 -14.96 14.96
N PRO A 61 -13.05 -16.22 14.52
CA PRO A 61 -12.80 -16.58 13.12
C PRO A 61 -13.82 -15.96 12.16
N GLU A 62 -15.09 -15.87 12.55
CA GLU A 62 -16.14 -15.24 11.72
C GLU A 62 -15.92 -13.74 11.53
N VAL A 63 -15.38 -13.04 12.54
CA VAL A 63 -15.08 -11.61 12.46
C VAL A 63 -13.90 -11.38 11.54
N ALA A 64 -12.83 -12.18 11.68
CA ALA A 64 -11.69 -12.13 10.79
C ALA A 64 -12.10 -12.42 9.34
N ARG A 65 -12.91 -13.47 9.10
CA ARG A 65 -13.44 -13.78 7.78
C ARG A 65 -14.25 -12.64 7.20
N THR A 66 -15.20 -12.10 7.95
CA THR A 66 -16.05 -10.99 7.49
C THR A 66 -15.22 -9.78 7.09
N PHE A 67 -14.21 -9.42 7.87
CA PHE A 67 -13.32 -8.32 7.53
C PHE A 67 -12.53 -8.61 6.26
N VAL A 68 -11.82 -9.74 6.19
CA VAL A 68 -10.95 -10.07 5.06
C VAL A 68 -11.75 -10.21 3.76
N SER A 69 -12.85 -10.95 3.77
CA SER A 69 -13.71 -11.09 2.58
C SER A 69 -14.35 -9.75 2.17
N GLY A 70 -14.69 -8.87 3.12
CA GLY A 70 -15.18 -7.52 2.81
C GLY A 70 -14.11 -6.64 2.16
N VAL A 71 -12.86 -6.72 2.62
CA VAL A 71 -11.71 -6.04 2.01
C VAL A 71 -11.45 -6.59 0.61
N ALA A 72 -11.48 -7.91 0.42
CA ALA A 72 -11.32 -8.57 -0.87
C ALA A 72 -12.38 -8.10 -1.89
N GLN A 73 -13.65 -8.05 -1.48
CA GLN A 73 -14.73 -7.53 -2.33
C GLN A 73 -14.56 -6.05 -2.68
N ALA A 74 -14.11 -5.22 -1.71
CA ALA A 74 -13.82 -3.82 -1.98
C ALA A 74 -12.67 -3.66 -2.98
N GLN A 75 -11.65 -4.52 -2.90
CA GLN A 75 -10.53 -4.53 -3.85
C GLN A 75 -11.00 -4.92 -5.26
N GLU A 76 -11.85 -5.94 -5.39
CA GLU A 76 -12.45 -6.31 -6.68
C GLU A 76 -13.33 -5.19 -7.25
N TRP A 77 -14.08 -4.49 -6.40
CA TRP A 77 -14.84 -3.32 -6.83
C TRP A 77 -13.91 -2.23 -7.38
N LEU A 78 -12.78 -1.96 -6.73
CA LEU A 78 -11.79 -0.99 -7.21
C LEU A 78 -11.16 -1.39 -8.54
N HIS A 79 -10.91 -2.68 -8.78
CA HIS A 79 -10.39 -3.18 -10.06
C HIS A 79 -11.37 -3.00 -11.23
N ARG A 80 -12.67 -3.08 -10.95
CA ARG A 80 -13.72 -3.09 -11.99
C ARG A 80 -14.43 -1.74 -12.16
N THR A 81 -14.17 -0.80 -11.26
CA THR A 81 -14.87 0.49 -11.25
C THR A 81 -14.06 1.56 -11.97
N PRO A 82 -14.68 2.37 -12.85
CA PRO A 82 -14.01 3.49 -13.48
C PRO A 82 -13.46 4.49 -12.44
N LYS A 83 -12.23 4.97 -12.66
CA LYS A 83 -11.53 5.89 -11.74
C LYS A 83 -12.38 7.10 -11.32
N GLN A 84 -13.18 7.67 -12.22
CA GLN A 84 -14.06 8.80 -11.91
C GLN A 84 -15.10 8.46 -10.82
N GLN A 85 -15.67 7.25 -10.85
CA GLN A 85 -16.63 6.81 -9.84
C GLN A 85 -15.95 6.54 -8.49
N ILE A 86 -14.70 6.04 -8.52
CA ILE A 86 -13.89 5.87 -7.31
C ILE A 86 -13.62 7.24 -6.66
N ILE A 87 -13.19 8.22 -7.45
CA ILE A 87 -12.95 9.60 -7.00
C ILE A 87 -14.22 10.20 -6.38
N ALA A 88 -15.35 10.15 -7.09
CA ALA A 88 -16.61 10.68 -6.59
C ALA A 88 -17.05 10.01 -5.27
N ARG A 89 -16.81 8.70 -5.13
CA ARG A 89 -17.09 7.98 -3.88
C ARG A 89 -16.18 8.46 -2.74
N MET A 90 -14.89 8.68 -2.99
CA MET A 90 -13.96 9.21 -1.99
C MET A 90 -14.36 10.62 -1.53
N GLU A 91 -14.69 11.51 -2.46
CA GLU A 91 -15.15 12.88 -2.18
C GLU A 91 -16.42 12.86 -1.32
N SER A 92 -17.42 12.05 -1.71
CA SER A 92 -18.67 11.91 -0.93
C SER A 92 -18.43 11.40 0.50
N ILE A 93 -17.47 10.49 0.70
CA ILE A 93 -17.12 9.99 2.04
C ILE A 93 -16.51 11.11 2.89
N ILE A 94 -15.59 11.90 2.33
CA ILE A 94 -14.93 13.00 3.04
C ILE A 94 -15.96 14.05 3.47
N GLU A 95 -16.84 14.46 2.55
CA GLU A 95 -17.91 15.43 2.83
C GLU A 95 -18.84 14.97 3.95
N LYS A 96 -19.25 13.69 3.92
CA LYS A 96 -20.16 13.10 4.91
C LYS A 96 -19.56 12.95 6.30
N ARG A 97 -18.24 12.84 6.42
CA ARG A 97 -17.57 12.65 7.72
C ARG A 97 -17.60 13.89 8.61
N GLN A 98 -17.83 15.07 8.03
CA GLN A 98 -17.85 16.36 8.75
C GLN A 98 -16.57 16.57 9.61
N ARG A 99 -15.42 16.14 9.07
CA ARG A 99 -14.10 16.35 9.68
C ARG A 99 -13.40 17.51 8.99
N ASN A 100 -12.34 18.03 9.60
CA ASN A 100 -11.46 19.03 8.98
C ASN A 100 -10.54 18.40 7.91
N GLU A 101 -11.15 17.80 6.89
CA GLU A 101 -10.51 17.11 5.76
C GLU A 101 -10.77 17.90 4.46
N ASN A 102 -9.94 17.72 3.43
CA ASN A 102 -10.17 18.31 2.11
C ASN A 102 -9.87 17.30 0.99
N THR A 103 -10.31 17.61 -0.23
CA THR A 103 -10.24 16.70 -1.39
C THR A 103 -9.05 16.97 -2.30
N VAL A 104 -8.11 17.85 -1.93
CA VAL A 104 -7.03 18.33 -2.82
C VAL A 104 -6.16 17.21 -3.41
N LEU A 105 -6.05 16.10 -2.67
CA LEU A 105 -5.23 14.95 -3.03
C LEU A 105 -6.00 13.89 -3.84
N ILE A 106 -7.33 13.90 -3.84
CA ILE A 106 -8.15 12.86 -4.48
C ILE A 106 -7.93 12.77 -5.99
N PRO A 107 -7.78 13.87 -6.77
CA PRO A 107 -7.54 13.79 -8.21
C PRO A 107 -6.26 13.01 -8.59
N TYR A 108 -5.30 12.89 -7.66
CA TYR A 108 -4.03 12.19 -7.86
C TYR A 108 -4.09 10.69 -7.55
N TYR A 109 -5.25 10.16 -7.15
CA TYR A 109 -5.44 8.73 -6.95
C TYR A 109 -5.09 7.93 -8.20
N THR A 110 -4.34 6.83 -8.06
CA THR A 110 -3.91 5.98 -9.18
C THR A 110 -4.21 4.50 -8.98
N GLY A 111 -4.67 4.10 -7.78
CA GLY A 111 -4.90 2.70 -7.42
C GLY A 111 -4.44 2.42 -5.99
N THR A 112 -4.69 1.20 -5.52
CA THR A 112 -4.22 0.71 -4.21
C THR A 112 -2.84 0.05 -4.26
N GLY A 113 -2.32 -0.22 -5.46
CA GLY A 113 -1.08 -1.00 -5.64
C GLY A 113 -1.25 -2.50 -5.39
N VAL A 114 -2.48 -2.97 -5.17
CA VAL A 114 -2.82 -4.40 -5.01
C VAL A 114 -3.34 -4.91 -6.36
N HIS A 115 -2.62 -5.85 -6.95
CA HIS A 115 -2.97 -6.41 -8.27
C HIS A 115 -3.76 -7.71 -8.17
N GLU A 116 -3.47 -8.55 -7.17
CA GLU A 116 -4.04 -9.88 -7.05
C GLU A 116 -5.54 -9.85 -6.74
N ILE A 117 -6.27 -10.78 -7.33
CA ILE A 117 -7.71 -10.96 -7.11
C ILE A 117 -7.94 -11.26 -5.62
N GLY A 118 -8.89 -10.55 -5.02
CA GLY A 118 -9.18 -10.66 -3.58
C GLY A 118 -8.04 -10.20 -2.66
N GLY A 119 -6.96 -9.62 -3.19
CA GLY A 119 -5.81 -9.20 -2.41
C GLY A 119 -5.00 -10.35 -1.83
N VAL A 120 -5.02 -11.52 -2.48
CA VAL A 120 -4.23 -12.69 -2.10
C VAL A 120 -2.74 -12.33 -2.03
N GLN A 121 -2.09 -12.74 -0.94
CA GLN A 121 -0.67 -12.53 -0.72
C GLN A 121 0.15 -13.71 -1.21
N LYS A 122 1.37 -13.46 -1.65
CA LYS A 122 2.29 -14.49 -2.17
C LYS A 122 3.66 -14.37 -1.54
N ASP A 123 4.45 -15.45 -1.58
CA ASP A 123 5.83 -15.43 -1.10
C ASP A 123 6.67 -14.32 -1.75
N GLN A 124 6.43 -14.03 -3.03
CA GLN A 124 7.14 -12.98 -3.76
C GLN A 124 6.94 -11.58 -3.18
N ASP A 125 5.83 -11.33 -2.47
CA ASP A 125 5.56 -10.03 -1.82
C ASP A 125 6.47 -9.79 -0.61
N PHE A 126 6.99 -10.87 -0.02
CA PHE A 126 7.76 -10.83 1.23
C PHE A 126 9.23 -11.22 1.08
N ALA A 127 9.56 -12.05 0.08
CA ALA A 127 10.91 -12.55 -0.15
C ALA A 127 11.99 -11.45 -0.27
N PRO A 128 11.75 -10.28 -0.93
CA PRO A 128 12.73 -9.21 -0.98
C PRO A 128 13.12 -8.68 0.41
N TRP A 129 12.15 -8.58 1.32
CA TRP A 129 12.37 -8.08 2.67
C TRP A 129 13.13 -9.07 3.54
N VAL A 130 12.77 -10.35 3.49
CA VAL A 130 13.50 -11.40 4.21
C VAL A 130 14.95 -11.44 3.74
N LYS A 131 15.17 -11.44 2.42
CA LYS A 131 16.51 -11.41 1.83
C LYS A 131 17.32 -10.18 2.27
N ALA A 132 16.71 -8.99 2.26
CA ALA A 132 17.38 -7.76 2.70
C ALA A 132 17.78 -7.85 4.19
N LEU A 133 16.88 -8.34 5.05
CA LEU A 133 17.16 -8.49 6.47
C LEU A 133 18.24 -9.54 6.79
N GLU A 134 18.32 -10.62 6.01
CA GLU A 134 19.41 -11.59 6.10
C GLU A 134 20.75 -10.99 5.66
N GLN A 135 20.76 -10.23 4.55
CA GLN A 135 21.95 -9.52 4.05
C GLN A 135 22.46 -8.46 5.04
N GLU A 136 21.54 -7.79 5.74
CA GLU A 136 21.85 -6.83 6.80
C GLU A 136 22.20 -7.50 8.15
N HIS A 137 22.26 -8.84 8.19
CA HIS A 137 22.52 -9.63 9.41
C HIS A 137 21.51 -9.40 10.54
N LYS A 138 20.31 -8.90 10.23
CA LYS A 138 19.18 -8.75 11.17
C LYS A 138 18.39 -10.05 11.36
N LEU A 139 18.46 -10.94 10.37
CA LEU A 139 17.96 -12.31 10.44
C LEU A 139 19.10 -13.29 10.18
N LYS A 140 19.06 -14.45 10.83
CA LYS A 140 19.92 -15.57 10.45
C LYS A 140 19.41 -16.16 9.13
N PRO A 141 20.30 -16.72 8.29
CA PRO A 141 19.89 -17.43 7.09
C PRO A 141 18.82 -18.48 7.40
N ASN A 142 17.73 -18.47 6.62
CA ASN A 142 16.60 -19.38 6.74
C ASN A 142 15.86 -19.32 8.09
N GLN A 143 15.99 -18.21 8.84
CA GLN A 143 15.29 -18.05 10.12
C GLN A 143 13.78 -17.94 9.95
N ILE A 144 13.33 -17.35 8.84
CA ILE A 144 11.91 -17.14 8.55
C ILE A 144 11.56 -17.89 7.27
N ASP A 145 10.54 -18.73 7.36
CA ASP A 145 9.86 -19.29 6.21
C ASP A 145 8.80 -18.30 5.74
N VAL A 146 8.97 -17.79 4.52
CA VAL A 146 8.12 -16.75 3.93
C VAL A 146 6.65 -17.18 3.87
N SER A 147 6.40 -18.45 3.58
CA SER A 147 5.05 -19.01 3.45
C SER A 147 4.26 -18.98 4.76
N ARG A 148 4.95 -18.75 5.89
CA ARG A 148 4.34 -18.65 7.23
C ARG A 148 4.10 -17.21 7.68
N ILE A 149 4.48 -16.22 6.88
CA ILE A 149 4.31 -14.79 7.22
C ILE A 149 2.86 -14.34 7.02
N TYR A 150 2.14 -14.96 6.08
CA TYR A 150 0.78 -14.58 5.72
C TYR A 150 -0.17 -15.78 5.74
N SER A 151 -1.48 -15.49 5.66
CA SER A 151 -2.53 -16.48 5.41
C SER A 151 -3.54 -15.88 4.45
N ASN A 152 -4.02 -16.70 3.50
CA ASN A 152 -5.08 -16.34 2.56
C ASN A 152 -6.38 -17.11 2.86
N GLU A 153 -6.56 -17.62 4.08
CA GLU A 153 -7.70 -18.49 4.46
C GLU A 153 -9.07 -17.84 4.19
N PHE A 154 -9.16 -16.50 4.20
CA PHE A 154 -10.41 -15.76 4.13
C PHE A 154 -10.54 -14.81 2.93
N ASN A 155 -9.55 -14.79 2.04
CA ASN A 155 -9.54 -13.93 0.84
C ASN A 155 -10.43 -14.48 -0.27
#